data_AF-A0A5P5ZNR0-F1
#
_entry.id   AF-A0A5P5ZNR0-F1
#
_cell.length_a   1.000
_cell.length_b   1.000
_cell.length_c   1.000
_cell.angle_alpha   90.00
_cell.angle_beta   90.00
_cell.angle_gamma   90.00
#
_symmetry.space_group_name_H-M   'P 1'
#
loop_
_entity.id
_entity.type
_entity.pdbx_description
1 polymer ?
#
loop_
_entity_poly.entity_id
_entity_poly.type
_entity_poly.pdbx_seq_one_letter_code
_entity_poly.pdbx_strand_id
1 'polypeptide(L)'
;MKKIFIFLLAAGAFLQSCTNMKKEQSPETSNVMKSIYDYKVESLDGGQIDLADYKGKKILIVNTASECGFTSQYADLEELSNTYKDKLVVIGFPANNFGGQEPGTNEEIGAFCQKNFGVTFPMAAKVSVKGDDTAPLFQFLTQKELNGVKNTTILWNFTKFLVDENGKLIDSYISTTKPTDGAITKHLK
;
A
#
# COMPACT_ATOMS: atom_id res chain seq x y z
N MET A 1 42.26 -61.74 53.89
CA MET A 1 43.41 -62.29 53.14
C MET A 1 43.75 -61.35 52.01
N LYS A 2 45.01 -60.90 51.97
CA LYS A 2 45.61 -60.07 50.93
C LYS A 2 45.48 -60.76 49.57
N LYS A 3 45.23 -60.01 48.50
CA LYS A 3 46.22 -59.82 47.42
C LYS A 3 45.73 -58.81 46.39
N ILE A 4 46.56 -57.78 46.28
CA ILE A 4 46.65 -56.74 45.28
C ILE A 4 46.99 -57.36 43.92
N PHE A 5 46.39 -56.86 42.85
CA PHE A 5 46.99 -56.87 41.52
C PHE A 5 46.79 -55.50 40.86
N ILE A 6 47.92 -54.88 40.56
CA ILE A 6 48.09 -53.61 39.84
C ILE A 6 48.37 -53.96 38.37
N PHE A 7 47.62 -53.39 37.43
CA PHE A 7 48.01 -53.23 36.01
C PHE A 7 47.28 -51.96 35.50
N LEU A 8 47.98 -50.83 35.40
CA LEU A 8 48.69 -50.32 34.22
C LEU A 8 47.80 -49.52 33.25
N LEU A 9 48.01 -48.21 33.34
CA LEU A 9 47.77 -47.09 32.40
C LEU A 9 47.19 -47.40 31.02
N ALA A 10 46.10 -46.70 30.70
CA ALA A 10 45.94 -46.05 29.41
C ALA A 10 45.38 -44.63 29.62
N ALA A 11 46.16 -43.63 29.21
CA ALA A 11 45.80 -42.23 29.24
C ALA A 11 44.75 -41.95 28.15
N GLY A 12 43.55 -41.53 28.56
CA GLY A 12 42.55 -40.95 27.69
C GLY A 12 42.28 -39.51 28.14
N ALA A 13 42.84 -38.54 27.43
CA ALA A 13 42.56 -37.13 27.64
C ALA A 13 41.09 -36.83 27.27
N PHE A 14 40.24 -36.61 28.28
CA PHE A 14 38.89 -36.09 28.08
C PHE A 14 38.97 -34.57 28.03
N LEU A 15 39.00 -34.04 26.81
CA LEU A 15 38.84 -32.62 26.51
C LEU A 15 37.34 -32.29 26.35
N GLN A 16 36.98 -31.14 26.92
CA GLN A 16 35.80 -30.31 26.63
C GLN A 16 34.46 -30.86 27.14
N SER A 17 33.54 -30.07 27.67
CA SER A 17 33.24 -28.69 27.30
C SER A 17 32.42 -28.03 28.42
N CYS A 18 32.83 -26.84 28.87
CA CYS A 18 31.94 -25.94 29.58
C CYS A 18 30.88 -25.46 28.60
N THR A 19 29.64 -25.90 28.76
CA THR A 19 28.50 -25.41 27.98
C THR A 19 28.26 -23.95 28.34
N ASN A 20 28.81 -23.06 27.52
CA ASN A 20 28.44 -21.66 27.47
C ASN A 20 27.02 -21.60 26.88
N MET A 21 26.03 -21.25 27.71
CA MET A 21 24.66 -21.04 27.23
C MET A 21 24.66 -19.79 26.33
N LYS A 22 24.85 -20.00 25.04
CA LYS A 22 24.54 -19.01 24.01
C LYS A 22 23.02 -18.82 24.04
N LYS A 23 22.60 -17.64 24.48
CA LYS A 23 21.22 -17.18 24.35
C LYS A 23 20.89 -17.18 22.86
N GLU A 24 20.11 -18.17 22.42
CA GLU A 24 19.55 -18.18 21.06
C GLU A 24 18.60 -17.00 20.94
N GLN A 25 19.09 -15.96 20.29
CA GLN A 25 18.29 -14.85 19.85
C GLN A 25 17.46 -15.38 18.68
N SER A 26 16.16 -15.57 18.91
CA SER A 26 15.19 -15.85 17.86
C SER A 26 15.38 -14.84 16.72
N PRO A 27 15.28 -15.26 15.44
CA PRO A 27 15.25 -14.30 14.36
C PRO A 27 14.01 -13.44 14.58
N GLU A 28 14.20 -12.19 14.98
CA GLU A 28 13.17 -11.18 14.79
C GLU A 28 12.91 -11.15 13.30
N THR A 29 11.79 -11.70 12.88
CA THR A 29 11.14 -11.30 11.63
C THR A 29 10.87 -9.81 11.78
N SER A 30 11.82 -8.98 11.36
CA SER A 30 11.56 -7.60 11.03
C SER A 30 10.55 -7.67 9.88
N ASN A 31 9.27 -7.60 10.26
CA ASN A 31 8.20 -7.36 9.32
C ASN A 31 8.42 -5.92 8.85
N VAL A 32 9.30 -5.76 7.85
CA VAL A 32 9.54 -4.48 7.20
C VAL A 32 8.22 -4.14 6.55
N MET A 33 7.38 -3.42 7.29
CA MET A 33 6.12 -2.90 6.75
C MET A 33 6.47 -2.14 5.49
N LYS A 34 5.87 -2.54 4.37
CA LYS A 34 6.12 -1.90 3.09
C LYS A 34 5.65 -0.45 3.20
N SER A 35 6.41 0.48 2.64
CA SER A 35 5.99 1.87 2.56
C SER A 35 5.26 2.09 1.24
N ILE A 36 4.33 3.05 1.20
CA ILE A 36 3.77 3.51 -0.08
C ILE A 36 4.87 3.92 -1.07
N TYR A 37 6.01 4.38 -0.56
CA TYR A 37 7.14 4.88 -1.34
C TYR A 37 7.97 3.78 -2.01
N ASP A 38 7.68 2.50 -1.76
CA ASP A 38 8.32 1.37 -2.45
C ASP A 38 7.64 1.05 -3.80
N TYR A 39 6.55 1.73 -4.12
CA TYR A 39 5.72 1.45 -5.30
C TYR A 39 5.97 2.46 -6.42
N LYS A 40 6.03 1.93 -7.63
CA LYS A 40 5.94 2.67 -8.89
C LYS A 40 4.82 2.07 -9.72
N VAL A 41 4.06 2.92 -10.39
CA VAL A 41 2.93 2.50 -11.23
C VAL A 41 3.02 3.17 -12.59
N GLU A 42 2.47 2.54 -13.61
CA GLU A 42 2.38 3.16 -14.93
C GLU A 42 1.41 4.34 -14.88
N SER A 43 1.74 5.42 -15.60
CA SER A 43 0.84 6.56 -15.80
C SER A 43 -0.08 6.32 -17.00
N LEU A 44 -1.31 6.87 -16.99
CA LEU A 44 -2.19 6.71 -18.15
C LEU A 44 -1.68 7.47 -19.39
N ASP A 45 -0.91 8.54 -19.20
CA ASP A 45 -0.30 9.32 -20.30
C ASP A 45 1.06 8.73 -20.74
N GLY A 46 1.42 7.55 -20.23
CA GLY A 46 2.71 6.92 -20.43
C GLY A 46 3.77 7.35 -19.40
N GLY A 47 4.84 6.56 -19.29
CA GLY A 47 5.84 6.72 -18.25
C GLY A 47 5.41 6.09 -16.91
N GLN A 48 5.95 6.60 -15.80
CA GLN A 48 5.71 6.06 -14.46
C GLN A 48 5.42 7.17 -13.45
N ILE A 49 4.53 6.86 -12.50
CA ILE A 49 4.34 7.60 -11.26
C ILE A 49 5.15 6.86 -10.19
N ASP A 50 6.22 7.47 -9.71
CA ASP A 50 6.99 6.99 -8.57
C ASP A 50 6.40 7.59 -7.29
N LEU A 51 5.82 6.75 -6.42
CA LEU A 51 5.14 7.26 -5.24
C LEU A 51 6.15 7.87 -4.25
N ALA A 52 7.44 7.53 -4.35
CA ALA A 52 8.51 8.14 -3.57
C ALA A 52 8.68 9.65 -3.85
N ASP A 53 8.27 10.13 -5.01
CA ASP A 53 8.34 11.55 -5.37
C ASP A 53 7.40 12.42 -4.52
N TYR A 54 6.41 11.81 -3.87
CA TYR A 54 5.43 12.48 -3.02
C TYR A 54 5.73 12.37 -1.52
N LYS A 55 6.96 12.00 -1.15
CA LYS A 55 7.43 11.99 0.25
C LYS A 55 7.17 13.34 0.94
N GLY A 56 6.70 13.28 2.18
CA GLY A 56 6.37 14.48 2.96
C GLY A 56 5.00 15.09 2.67
N LYS A 57 4.24 14.56 1.70
CA LYS A 57 2.83 14.89 1.47
C LYS A 57 1.95 13.71 1.83
N LYS A 58 0.72 14.00 2.22
CA LYS A 58 -0.32 12.97 2.26
C LYS A 58 -0.69 12.55 0.84
N ILE A 59 -1.12 11.30 0.67
CA ILE A 59 -1.55 10.78 -0.62
C ILE A 59 -2.96 10.21 -0.48
N LEU A 60 -3.88 10.68 -1.31
CA LEU A 60 -5.23 10.12 -1.43
C LEU A 60 -5.32 9.28 -2.71
N ILE A 61 -5.31 7.96 -2.55
CA ILE A 61 -5.40 6.99 -3.64
C ILE A 61 -6.85 6.59 -3.82
N VAL A 62 -7.36 6.64 -5.06
CA VAL A 62 -8.77 6.36 -5.36
C VAL A 62 -8.87 5.40 -6.55
N ASN A 63 -9.57 4.28 -6.42
CA ASN A 63 -9.92 3.47 -7.59
C ASN A 63 -11.10 4.10 -8.32
N THR A 64 -10.95 4.49 -9.58
CA THR A 64 -11.93 5.31 -10.31
C THR A 64 -12.59 4.57 -11.47
N ALA A 65 -13.70 5.12 -11.96
CA ALA A 65 -14.46 4.62 -13.09
C ALA A 65 -15.20 5.77 -13.80
N SER A 66 -15.25 5.77 -15.13
CA SER A 66 -15.93 6.79 -15.94
C SER A 66 -17.45 6.59 -16.05
N GLU A 67 -17.92 5.35 -15.98
CA GLU A 67 -19.34 4.99 -16.17
C GLU A 67 -20.00 4.55 -14.85
N CYS A 68 -19.71 5.27 -13.76
CA CYS A 68 -20.16 4.94 -12.42
C CYS A 68 -21.12 5.99 -11.85
N GLY A 69 -22.06 5.58 -11.00
CA GLY A 69 -22.92 6.51 -10.26
C GLY A 69 -22.18 7.46 -9.31
N PHE A 70 -20.90 7.19 -9.03
CA PHE A 70 -20.02 8.05 -8.22
C PHE A 70 -19.04 8.88 -9.06
N THR A 71 -19.11 8.83 -10.40
CA THR A 71 -18.16 9.53 -11.28
C THR A 71 -18.13 11.04 -11.04
N SER A 72 -19.23 11.66 -10.59
CA SER A 72 -19.24 13.08 -10.22
C SER A 72 -18.23 13.45 -9.11
N GLN A 73 -17.75 12.48 -8.33
CA GLN A 73 -16.73 12.72 -7.29
C GLN A 73 -15.37 13.11 -7.86
N TYR A 74 -15.10 12.97 -9.17
CA TYR A 74 -13.92 13.57 -9.78
C TYR A 74 -13.83 15.08 -9.53
N ALA A 75 -14.96 15.79 -9.52
CA ALA A 75 -14.99 17.22 -9.21
C ALA A 75 -14.54 17.51 -7.77
N ASP A 76 -15.04 16.73 -6.80
CA ASP A 76 -14.63 16.85 -5.39
C ASP A 76 -13.14 16.48 -5.20
N LEU A 77 -12.63 15.51 -5.96
CA LEU A 77 -11.21 15.12 -5.95
C LEU A 77 -10.32 16.23 -6.50
N GLU A 78 -10.74 16.85 -7.61
CA GLU A 78 -10.04 17.99 -8.21
C GLU A 78 -10.06 19.21 -7.27
N GLU A 79 -11.17 19.46 -6.59
CA GLU A 79 -11.26 20.50 -5.55
C GLU A 79 -10.24 20.26 -4.43
N LEU A 80 -10.15 19.03 -3.91
CA LEU A 80 -9.17 18.68 -2.90
C LEU A 80 -7.74 18.84 -3.40
N SER A 81 -7.46 18.35 -4.61
CA SER A 81 -6.14 18.45 -5.24
C SER A 81 -5.68 19.91 -5.30
N ASN A 82 -6.56 20.80 -5.77
CA ASN A 82 -6.25 22.22 -5.89
C ASN A 82 -6.13 22.92 -4.54
N THR A 83 -7.06 22.64 -3.62
CA THR A 83 -7.12 23.30 -2.31
C THR A 83 -5.95 22.92 -1.41
N TYR A 84 -5.52 21.65 -1.47
CA TYR A 84 -4.49 21.10 -0.59
C TYR A 84 -3.21 20.70 -1.33
N LYS A 85 -2.95 21.22 -2.54
CA LYS A 85 -1.79 20.85 -3.38
C LYS A 85 -0.43 20.83 -2.66
N ASP A 86 -0.25 21.70 -1.65
CA ASP A 86 0.99 21.78 -0.88
C ASP A 86 1.11 20.66 0.15
N LYS A 87 -0.01 20.08 0.59
CA LYS A 87 -0.10 19.04 1.65
C LYS A 87 -0.55 17.67 1.14
N LEU A 88 -1.27 17.62 0.02
CA LEU A 88 -1.98 16.45 -0.49
C LEU A 88 -1.64 16.22 -1.96
N VAL A 89 -1.45 14.96 -2.32
CA VAL A 89 -1.47 14.49 -3.71
C VAL A 89 -2.65 13.54 -3.86
N VAL A 90 -3.56 13.83 -4.80
CA VAL A 90 -4.60 12.88 -5.20
C VAL A 90 -4.07 12.04 -6.35
N ILE A 91 -4.30 10.73 -6.35
CA ILE A 91 -3.93 9.85 -7.47
C ILE A 91 -5.12 8.96 -7.81
N GLY A 92 -5.60 9.07 -9.05
CA GLY A 92 -6.67 8.22 -9.56
C GLY A 92 -6.13 6.95 -10.21
N PHE A 93 -6.79 5.82 -9.95
CA PHE A 93 -6.47 4.51 -10.48
C PHE A 93 -7.70 3.94 -11.20
N PRO A 94 -7.84 4.14 -12.51
CA PRO A 94 -8.94 3.58 -13.28
C PRO A 94 -8.98 2.05 -13.11
N ALA A 95 -10.17 1.50 -12.85
CA ALA A 95 -10.33 0.07 -12.57
C ALA A 95 -11.62 -0.47 -13.16
N ASN A 96 -11.51 -1.50 -14.01
CA ASN A 96 -12.68 -2.10 -14.66
C ASN A 96 -13.32 -3.27 -13.88
N ASN A 97 -12.88 -3.49 -12.63
CA ASN A 97 -13.27 -4.65 -11.82
C ASN A 97 -14.75 -4.63 -11.40
N PHE A 98 -15.41 -3.48 -11.41
CA PHE A 98 -16.75 -3.29 -10.85
C PHE A 98 -17.74 -2.89 -11.94
N GLY A 99 -18.57 -3.86 -12.35
CA GLY A 99 -19.63 -3.64 -13.32
C GLY A 99 -19.16 -3.29 -14.74
N GLY A 100 -17.88 -3.45 -15.05
CA GLY A 100 -17.35 -3.07 -16.36
C GLY A 100 -17.39 -1.56 -16.63
N GLN A 101 -17.37 -0.72 -15.58
CA GLN A 101 -17.62 0.72 -15.65
C GLN A 101 -16.39 1.58 -16.05
N GLU A 102 -15.30 0.94 -16.45
CA GLU A 102 -14.11 1.60 -16.99
C GLU A 102 -13.58 0.85 -18.23
N PRO A 103 -14.40 0.72 -19.30
CA PRO A 103 -14.08 -0.15 -20.43
C PRO A 103 -12.98 0.44 -21.33
N GLY A 104 -12.86 1.77 -21.40
CA GLY A 104 -11.99 2.48 -22.34
C GLY A 104 -10.48 2.27 -22.13
N THR A 105 -9.68 2.69 -23.12
CA THR A 105 -8.21 2.71 -23.02
C THR A 105 -7.73 3.83 -22.09
N ASN A 106 -6.44 3.82 -21.74
CA ASN A 106 -5.84 4.87 -20.91
C ASN A 106 -6.06 6.26 -21.52
N GLU A 107 -5.91 6.39 -22.84
CA GLU A 107 -6.11 7.64 -23.58
C GLU A 107 -7.57 8.10 -23.52
N GLU A 108 -8.52 7.19 -23.70
CA GLU A 108 -9.96 7.49 -23.63
C GLU A 108 -10.36 7.93 -22.21
N ILE A 109 -9.82 7.26 -21.19
CA ILE A 109 -10.06 7.57 -19.78
C ILE A 109 -9.50 8.95 -19.43
N GLY A 110 -8.25 9.24 -19.81
CA GLY A 110 -7.63 10.55 -19.59
C GLY A 110 -8.43 11.67 -20.25
N ALA A 111 -8.81 11.49 -21.52
CA ALA A 111 -9.64 12.43 -22.25
C ALA A 111 -11.01 12.64 -21.59
N PHE A 112 -11.64 11.58 -21.09
CA PHE A 112 -12.89 11.67 -20.35
C PHE A 112 -12.74 12.50 -19.06
N CYS A 113 -11.73 12.20 -18.25
CA CYS A 113 -11.49 12.87 -16.97
C CYS A 113 -11.22 14.37 -17.18
N GLN A 114 -10.37 14.70 -18.16
CA GLN A 114 -10.05 16.08 -18.49
C GLN A 114 -11.25 16.84 -19.04
N LYS A 115 -11.99 16.26 -20.01
CA LYS A 115 -13.10 16.93 -20.69
C LYS A 115 -14.28 17.21 -19.76
N ASN A 116 -14.60 16.27 -18.88
CA ASN A 116 -15.84 16.34 -18.08
C ASN A 116 -15.62 16.94 -16.69
N PHE A 117 -14.42 16.82 -16.13
CA PHE A 117 -14.15 17.22 -14.73
C PHE A 117 -12.92 18.10 -14.56
N GLY A 118 -12.15 18.35 -15.64
CA GLY A 118 -10.95 19.17 -15.57
C GLY A 118 -9.85 18.58 -14.69
N VAL A 119 -9.82 17.24 -14.55
CA VAL A 119 -8.85 16.54 -13.68
C VAL A 119 -7.42 16.93 -14.06
N THR A 120 -6.66 17.45 -13.09
CA THR A 120 -5.24 17.80 -13.23
C THR A 120 -4.32 16.97 -12.33
N PHE A 121 -4.88 16.25 -11.37
CA PHE A 121 -4.11 15.37 -10.50
C PHE A 121 -3.59 14.13 -11.24
N PRO A 122 -2.48 13.51 -10.80
CA PRO A 122 -1.92 12.33 -11.43
C PRO A 122 -2.91 11.17 -11.58
N MET A 123 -2.89 10.53 -12.75
CA MET A 123 -3.71 9.37 -13.02
C MET A 123 -2.84 8.20 -13.49
N ALA A 124 -2.97 7.08 -12.79
CA ALA A 124 -2.30 5.84 -13.17
C ALA A 124 -2.97 5.20 -14.39
N ALA A 125 -2.24 4.34 -15.08
CA ALA A 125 -2.79 3.43 -16.07
C ALA A 125 -3.86 2.52 -15.42
N LYS A 126 -4.81 2.06 -16.24
CA LYS A 126 -5.87 1.16 -15.79
C LYS A 126 -5.29 -0.11 -15.16
N VAL A 127 -5.79 -0.48 -13.98
CA VAL A 127 -5.22 -1.56 -13.16
C VAL A 127 -6.31 -2.40 -12.49
N SER A 128 -6.01 -3.66 -12.18
CA SER A 128 -6.89 -4.48 -11.35
C SER A 128 -6.69 -4.17 -9.86
N VAL A 129 -7.80 -3.88 -9.18
CA VAL A 129 -7.84 -3.60 -7.73
C VAL A 129 -8.56 -4.70 -6.94
N LYS A 130 -9.02 -5.76 -7.62
CA LYS A 130 -9.77 -6.87 -7.02
C LYS A 130 -9.60 -8.14 -7.84
N GLY A 131 -9.40 -9.26 -7.14
CA GLY A 131 -9.23 -10.59 -7.75
C GLY A 131 -7.79 -11.08 -7.66
N ASP A 132 -7.50 -12.20 -8.28
CA ASP A 132 -6.16 -12.83 -8.23
C ASP A 132 -5.09 -11.98 -8.94
N ASP A 133 -5.51 -11.09 -9.84
CA ASP A 133 -4.67 -10.14 -10.58
C ASP A 133 -4.54 -8.77 -9.89
N THR A 134 -5.00 -8.62 -8.64
CA THR A 134 -4.91 -7.35 -7.89
C THR A 134 -3.48 -6.85 -7.86
N ALA A 135 -3.27 -5.59 -8.27
CA ALA A 135 -1.93 -5.02 -8.32
C ALA A 135 -1.25 -4.93 -6.94
N PRO A 136 0.08 -5.07 -6.88
CA PRO A 136 0.83 -5.08 -5.61
C PRO A 136 0.58 -3.87 -4.70
N LEU A 137 0.36 -2.69 -5.28
CA LEU A 137 0.00 -1.49 -4.52
C LEU A 137 -1.34 -1.67 -3.79
N PHE A 138 -2.36 -2.17 -4.50
CA PHE A 138 -3.68 -2.40 -3.90
C PHE A 138 -3.69 -3.57 -2.92
N GLN A 139 -2.82 -4.57 -3.09
CA GLN A 139 -2.58 -5.59 -2.06
C GLN A 139 -2.07 -4.92 -0.77
N PHE A 140 -1.07 -4.04 -0.85
CA PHE A 140 -0.59 -3.29 0.31
C PHE A 140 -1.69 -2.46 0.98
N LEU A 141 -2.42 -1.67 0.20
CA LEU A 141 -3.48 -0.80 0.72
C LEU A 141 -4.61 -1.59 1.41
N THR A 142 -4.85 -2.84 1.00
CA THR A 142 -5.98 -3.65 1.48
C THR A 142 -5.63 -4.67 2.56
N GLN A 143 -4.35 -5.02 2.73
CA GLN A 143 -3.90 -6.09 3.63
C GLN A 143 -3.17 -5.54 4.87
N LYS A 144 -3.73 -5.81 6.06
CA LYS A 144 -3.19 -5.33 7.35
C LYS A 144 -1.76 -5.80 7.58
N GLU A 145 -1.44 -7.01 7.16
CA GLU A 145 -0.11 -7.59 7.26
C GLU A 145 0.94 -6.81 6.47
N LEU A 146 0.53 -6.09 5.42
CA LEU A 146 1.39 -5.25 4.59
C LEU A 146 1.38 -3.77 5.05
N ASN A 147 0.19 -3.20 5.30
CA ASN A 147 0.04 -1.79 5.68
C ASN A 147 0.17 -1.49 7.19
N GLY A 148 0.08 -2.51 8.05
CA GLY A 148 0.19 -2.38 9.50
C GLY A 148 -1.05 -1.84 10.21
N VAL A 149 -2.10 -1.44 9.48
CA VAL A 149 -3.25 -0.71 10.03
C VAL A 149 -4.51 -1.55 10.00
N LYS A 150 -5.04 -1.87 8.82
CA LYS A 150 -6.31 -2.60 8.70
C LYS A 150 -6.44 -3.37 7.38
N ASN A 151 -7.32 -4.37 7.42
CA ASN A 151 -7.83 -5.01 6.22
C ASN A 151 -8.93 -4.14 5.62
N THR A 152 -8.91 -3.97 4.29
CA THR A 152 -9.95 -3.24 3.55
C THR A 152 -10.41 -4.09 2.38
N THR A 153 -11.71 -4.35 2.28
CA THR A 153 -12.31 -4.91 1.06
C THR A 153 -12.82 -3.77 0.19
N ILE A 154 -12.32 -3.68 -1.05
CA ILE A 154 -12.85 -2.72 -2.04
C ILE A 154 -14.19 -3.26 -2.56
N LEU A 155 -15.28 -2.64 -2.11
CA LEU A 155 -16.63 -3.07 -2.44
C LEU A 155 -17.09 -2.55 -3.80
N TRP A 156 -16.61 -1.37 -4.21
CA TRP A 156 -17.01 -0.70 -5.44
C TRP A 156 -15.99 0.34 -5.91
N ASN A 157 -16.26 0.96 -7.06
CA ASN A 157 -15.56 2.15 -7.55
C ASN A 157 -15.59 3.28 -6.52
N PHE A 158 -14.60 4.16 -6.55
CA PHE A 158 -14.41 5.31 -5.66
C PHE A 158 -14.16 4.93 -4.18
N THR A 159 -13.54 3.79 -3.89
CA THR A 159 -12.94 3.58 -2.56
C THR A 159 -11.68 4.45 -2.46
N LYS A 160 -11.50 5.13 -1.32
CA LYS A 160 -10.34 5.99 -1.10
C LYS A 160 -9.44 5.42 -0.02
N PHE A 161 -8.14 5.56 -0.18
CA PHE A 161 -7.13 5.25 0.82
C PHE A 161 -6.32 6.50 1.09
N LEU A 162 -6.30 6.96 2.34
CA LEU A 162 -5.51 8.11 2.74
C LEU A 162 -4.23 7.63 3.42
N VAL A 163 -3.09 8.11 2.92
CA VAL A 163 -1.75 7.78 3.40
C VAL A 163 -1.10 9.04 3.98
N ASP A 164 -0.34 8.89 5.07
CA ASP A 164 0.38 9.98 5.72
C ASP A 164 1.69 10.36 4.99
N GLU A 165 2.34 11.41 5.49
CA GLU A 165 3.59 11.99 4.98
C GLU A 165 4.80 11.05 5.14
N ASN A 166 4.66 9.97 5.91
CA ASN A 166 5.67 8.94 6.12
C ASN A 166 5.37 7.68 5.28
N GLY A 167 4.32 7.73 4.45
CA GLY A 167 3.96 6.65 3.57
C GLY A 167 3.18 5.51 4.24
N LYS A 168 2.56 5.76 5.39
CA LYS A 168 1.73 4.80 6.12
C LYS A 168 0.25 5.06 5.90
N LEU A 169 -0.53 3.99 5.76
CA LEU A 169 -1.99 4.10 5.67
C LEU A 169 -2.54 4.79 6.92
N ILE A 170 -3.42 5.77 6.76
CA ILE A 170 -4.21 6.36 7.83
C ILE A 170 -5.53 5.61 7.94
N ASP A 171 -6.30 5.59 6.85
CA ASP A 171 -7.61 4.97 6.80
C ASP A 171 -8.04 4.69 5.34
N SER A 172 -9.16 4.00 5.19
CA SER A 172 -9.84 3.81 3.90
C SER A 172 -11.34 4.12 4.02
N TYR A 173 -11.90 4.66 2.95
CA TYR A 173 -13.24 5.22 2.90
C TYR A 173 -14.02 4.62 1.74
N ILE A 174 -15.25 4.21 2.01
CA ILE A 174 -16.12 3.59 1.01
C ILE A 174 -16.62 4.61 -0.02
N SER A 175 -17.18 4.11 -1.12
CA SER A 175 -17.66 4.91 -2.25
C SER A 175 -18.59 6.06 -1.88
N THR A 176 -19.48 5.85 -0.91
CA THR A 176 -20.46 6.86 -0.48
C THR A 176 -19.85 7.98 0.38
N THR A 177 -18.66 7.79 0.94
CA THR A 177 -17.92 8.87 1.60
C THR A 177 -17.41 9.82 0.52
N LYS A 178 -17.91 11.06 0.51
CA LYS A 178 -17.44 12.08 -0.43
C LYS A 178 -15.98 12.43 -0.15
N PRO A 179 -15.16 12.78 -1.16
CA PRO A 179 -13.79 13.22 -0.94
C PRO A 179 -13.70 14.40 0.04
N THR A 180 -14.62 15.36 -0.06
CA THR A 180 -14.70 16.55 0.80
C THR A 180 -15.29 16.30 2.20
N ASP A 181 -15.62 15.05 2.54
CA ASP A 181 -16.17 14.71 3.85
C ASP A 181 -15.20 15.06 5.00
N GLY A 182 -15.74 15.42 6.16
CA GLY A 182 -14.97 15.72 7.37
C GLY A 182 -14.07 14.57 7.83
N ALA A 183 -14.46 13.32 7.56
CA ALA A 183 -13.67 12.14 7.87
C ALA A 183 -12.32 12.09 7.13
N ILE A 184 -12.25 12.69 5.94
CA ILE A 184 -11.01 12.83 5.14
C ILE A 184 -10.37 14.19 5.45
N THR A 185 -11.12 15.29 5.30
CA THR A 185 -10.56 16.65 5.34
C THR A 185 -10.02 17.05 6.71
N LYS A 186 -10.44 16.42 7.81
CA LYS A 186 -9.83 16.64 9.14
C LYS A 186 -8.33 16.34 9.19
N HIS A 187 -7.83 15.51 8.27
CA HIS A 187 -6.41 15.17 8.17
C HIS A 187 -5.63 16.20 7.34
N LEU A 188 -6.31 17.10 6.61
CA LEU A 188 -5.71 18.03 5.65
C LEU A 188 -5.61 19.47 6.18
N LYS A 189 -6.37 19.77 7.24
CA LYS A 189 -6.43 21.08 7.88
C LYS A 189 -5.17 21.36 8.70
#